data_AF-A0A366FGG3-F1
#
_entry.id   AF-A0A366FGG3-F1
#
_cell.length_a   1.000
_cell.length_b   1.000
_cell.length_c   1.000
_cell.angle_alpha   90.00
_cell.angle_beta   90.00
_cell.angle_gamma   90.00
#
_symmetry.space_group_name_H-M   'P 1'
#
loop_
_entity.id
_entity.type
_entity.pdbx_description
1 polymer ?
#
loop_
_entity_poly.entity_id
_entity_poly.type
_entity_poly.pdbx_seq_one_letter_code
_entity_poly.pdbx_strand_id
1 'polypeptide(L)'
;MSSVDFHYPAERAVRYLNANPLIEALRFQPEDFELKHGWLNHAPSRHRFQFERSGKVTIEANCSCAVMSIRPEQKQELIAMFHTWRSEYWVPLQTNQEFASHFARPNAWVRLVRDIRMAFRRFVRREEPAGLPAADVLAPRRATAAE
;
A
#
# COMPACT_ATOMS: atom_id res chain seq x y z
N MET A 1 64.11 35.20 8.67
CA MET A 1 63.20 34.37 9.50
C MET A 1 62.18 33.78 8.54
N SER A 2 62.28 32.50 8.24
CA SER A 2 61.44 31.78 7.28
C SER A 2 60.05 31.58 7.89
N SER A 3 59.03 32.18 7.26
CA SER A 3 57.63 31.94 7.62
C SER A 3 57.28 30.52 7.19
N VAL A 4 56.94 29.68 8.16
CA VAL A 4 56.42 28.33 7.90
C VAL A 4 54.93 28.49 7.63
N ASP A 5 54.55 28.41 6.36
CA ASP A 5 53.15 28.39 5.96
C ASP A 5 52.56 27.02 6.32
N PHE A 6 51.84 26.98 7.44
CA PHE A 6 51.01 25.84 7.82
C PHE A 6 49.83 25.77 6.85
N HIS A 7 49.95 24.90 5.84
CA HIS A 7 48.85 24.56 4.94
C HIS A 7 47.81 23.76 5.75
N TYR A 8 46.84 24.44 6.36
CA TYR A 8 45.66 23.79 6.91
C TYR A 8 45.01 23.00 5.77
N PRO A 9 44.75 21.68 5.94
CA PRO A 9 44.02 20.93 4.93
C PRO A 9 42.69 21.64 4.75
N ALA A 10 42.43 22.08 3.52
CA ALA A 10 41.21 22.77 3.13
C ALA A 10 40.03 22.10 3.83
N GLU A 11 39.37 22.84 4.72
CA GLU A 11 38.09 22.42 5.28
C GLU A 11 37.26 21.98 4.08
N ARG A 12 36.90 20.69 4.02
CA ARG A 12 36.02 20.18 2.96
C ARG A 12 34.79 21.07 3.01
N ALA A 13 34.65 21.96 2.04
CA ALA A 13 33.52 22.87 1.96
C ALA A 13 32.26 22.02 2.05
N VAL A 14 31.61 22.05 3.21
CA VAL A 14 30.44 21.22 3.50
C VAL A 14 29.36 21.72 2.55
N ARG A 15 29.12 20.99 1.48
CA ARG A 15 28.07 21.32 0.53
C ARG A 15 26.75 20.96 1.17
N TYR A 16 26.02 22.00 1.57
CA TYR A 16 24.69 21.82 2.14
C TYR A 16 23.64 21.65 1.05
N LEU A 17 22.77 20.65 1.21
CA LEU A 17 21.58 20.49 0.38
C LEU A 17 20.50 21.45 0.89
N ASN A 18 19.96 22.25 -0.02
CA ASN A 18 18.75 23.03 0.26
C ASN A 18 17.54 22.07 0.28
N ALA A 19 16.92 21.88 1.44
CA ALA A 19 15.77 21.00 1.58
C ALA A 19 14.42 21.66 1.26
N ASN A 20 14.37 22.97 0.99
CA ASN A 20 13.10 23.68 0.73
C ASN A 20 12.26 23.05 -0.40
N PRO A 21 12.82 22.64 -1.56
CA PRO A 21 12.02 22.00 -2.60
C PRO A 21 11.36 20.70 -2.14
N LEU A 22 12.01 19.95 -1.24
CA LEU A 22 11.45 18.74 -0.66
C LEU A 22 10.33 19.05 0.34
N ILE A 23 10.51 20.09 1.16
CA ILE A 23 9.51 20.56 2.13
C ILE A 23 8.26 21.07 1.39
N GLU A 24 8.45 21.84 0.32
CA GLU A 24 7.36 22.34 -0.53
C GLU A 24 6.64 21.19 -1.23
N ALA A 25 7.37 20.23 -1.81
CA ALA A 25 6.75 19.06 -2.44
C ALA A 25 5.92 18.24 -1.44
N LEU A 26 6.41 18.02 -0.22
CA LEU A 26 5.63 17.34 0.83
C LEU A 26 4.31 18.06 1.18
N ARG A 27 4.31 19.39 1.08
CA ARG A 27 3.14 20.22 1.41
C ARG A 27 2.13 20.29 0.26
N PHE A 28 2.60 20.43 -0.98
CA PHE A 28 1.74 20.72 -2.13
C PHE A 28 1.49 19.52 -3.05
N GLN A 29 2.33 18.49 -2.98
CA GLN A 29 2.25 17.27 -3.80
C GLN A 29 2.43 16.03 -2.90
N PRO A 30 1.60 15.86 -1.85
CA PRO A 30 1.76 14.78 -0.89
C PRO A 30 1.63 13.37 -1.51
N GLU A 31 0.93 13.25 -2.64
CA GLU A 31 0.73 12.01 -3.42
C GLU A 31 2.00 11.51 -4.14
N ASP A 32 2.97 12.39 -4.41
CA ASP A 32 4.22 12.01 -5.07
C ASP A 32 5.18 11.27 -4.13
N PHE A 33 4.79 11.15 -2.85
CA PHE A 33 5.54 10.52 -1.79
C PHE A 33 4.89 9.22 -1.31
N GLU A 34 5.73 8.24 -1.01
CA GLU A 34 5.31 6.96 -0.46
C GLU A 34 6.21 6.55 0.71
N LEU A 35 5.60 6.11 1.82
CA LEU A 35 6.35 5.56 2.94
C LEU A 35 6.43 4.02 2.83
N LYS A 36 7.63 3.48 2.62
CA LYS A 36 7.87 2.02 2.54
C LYS A 36 9.04 1.63 3.43
N HIS A 37 8.85 0.66 4.32
CA HIS A 37 9.90 0.14 5.22
C HIS A 37 10.66 1.23 6.01
N GLY A 38 9.96 2.31 6.40
CA GLY A 38 10.56 3.44 7.11
C GLY A 38 11.32 4.43 6.22
N TRP A 39 11.30 4.25 4.90
CA TRP A 39 11.85 5.18 3.91
C TRP A 39 10.74 5.97 3.25
N LEU A 40 10.87 7.30 3.28
CA LEU A 40 10.08 8.20 2.46
C LEU A 40 10.67 8.21 1.05
N ASN A 41 9.91 7.74 0.08
CA ASN A 41 10.31 7.70 -1.31
C ASN A 41 9.59 8.80 -2.07
N HIS A 42 10.33 9.60 -2.81
CA HIS A 42 9.76 10.55 -3.75
C HIS A 42 9.80 9.92 -5.15
N ALA A 43 8.64 9.59 -5.71
CA ALA A 43 8.56 8.83 -6.96
C ALA A 43 9.14 9.57 -8.17
N PRO A 44 8.86 10.88 -8.38
CA PRO A 44 9.38 11.62 -9.54
C PRO A 44 10.90 11.71 -9.58
N SER A 45 11.54 11.96 -8.43
CA SER A 45 13.00 12.13 -8.36
C SER A 45 13.76 10.87 -7.97
N ARG A 46 13.07 9.77 -7.63
CA ARG A 46 13.66 8.52 -7.13
C ARG A 46 14.60 8.72 -5.93
N HIS A 47 14.32 9.73 -5.11
CA HIS A 47 15.06 9.96 -3.87
C HIS A 47 14.40 9.21 -2.72
N ARG A 48 15.22 8.68 -1.82
CA ARG A 48 14.76 8.03 -0.60
C ARG A 48 15.33 8.77 0.60
N PHE A 49 14.50 9.00 1.59
CA PHE A 49 14.84 9.70 2.82
C PHE A 49 14.47 8.82 4.00
N GLN A 50 15.39 8.69 4.95
CA GLN A 50 15.12 8.01 6.22
C GLN A 50 15.25 9.01 7.36
N PHE A 51 14.22 9.04 8.20
CA PHE A 51 14.17 9.87 9.40
C PHE A 51 14.41 8.98 10.62
N GLU A 52 15.58 9.11 11.24
CA GLU A 52 15.92 8.41 12.47
C GLU A 52 15.29 9.10 13.70
N ARG A 53 15.03 8.34 14.76
CA ARG A 53 14.53 8.89 16.04
C ARG A 53 15.52 9.85 16.72
N SER A 54 16.82 9.71 16.39
CA SER A 54 17.89 10.64 16.79
C SER A 54 17.76 12.03 16.15
N GLY A 55 16.79 12.19 15.24
CA GLY A 55 16.64 13.37 14.41
C GLY A 55 17.65 13.41 13.27
N LYS A 56 18.37 12.32 12.96
CA LYS A 56 19.24 12.23 11.77
C LYS A 56 18.39 11.97 10.52
N VAL A 57 18.78 12.60 9.41
CA VAL A 57 18.16 12.40 8.09
C VAL A 57 19.21 11.80 7.17
N THR A 58 18.91 10.62 6.64
CA THR A 58 19.76 9.92 5.67
C THR A 58 19.13 10.06 4.29
N ILE A 59 19.93 10.43 3.30
CA ILE A 59 19.48 10.62 1.91
C ILE A 59 20.13 9.55 1.05
N GLU A 60 19.32 8.80 0.32
CA GLU A 60 19.77 7.91 -0.73
C GLU A 60 19.25 8.42 -2.07
N ALA A 61 20.18 8.71 -2.98
CA ALA A 61 19.90 9.22 -4.30
C ALA A 61 20.97 8.74 -5.28
N ASN A 62 20.60 8.59 -6.55
CA ASN A 62 21.56 8.28 -7.62
C ASN A 62 22.30 9.54 -8.13
N CYS A 63 22.07 10.70 -7.51
CA CYS A 63 22.68 11.98 -7.84
C CYS A 63 23.59 12.45 -6.69
N SER A 64 24.32 13.55 -6.92
CA SER A 64 25.26 14.12 -5.94
C SER A 64 24.62 14.56 -4.62
N CYS A 65 23.29 14.62 -4.52
CA CYS A 65 22.59 14.95 -3.28
C CYS A 65 22.83 13.91 -2.17
N ALA A 66 23.18 12.66 -2.49
CA ALA A 66 23.42 11.61 -1.50
C ALA A 66 24.64 11.88 -0.59
N VAL A 67 25.61 12.66 -1.05
CA VAL A 67 26.82 13.00 -0.27
C VAL A 67 26.72 14.36 0.42
N MET A 68 25.58 15.05 0.29
CA MET A 68 25.37 16.39 0.85
C MET A 68 24.63 16.32 2.19
N SER A 69 24.98 17.24 3.10
CA SER A 69 24.30 17.38 4.39
C SER A 69 23.18 18.41 4.31
N ILE A 70 22.04 18.19 4.95
CA ILE A 70 21.00 19.22 5.08
C ILE A 70 21.40 20.21 6.18
N ARG A 71 21.11 21.50 5.99
CA ARG A 71 21.33 22.52 7.03
C ARG A 71 20.52 22.19 8.30
N PRO A 72 21.08 22.37 9.51
CA PRO A 72 20.39 22.03 10.76
C PRO A 72 19.00 22.68 10.89
N GLU A 73 18.86 23.92 10.45
CA GLU A 73 17.60 24.68 10.53
C GLU A 73 16.53 24.05 9.63
N GLN A 74 16.88 23.77 8.38
CA GLN A 74 15.98 23.14 7.41
C GLN A 74 15.67 21.68 7.75
N LYS A 75 16.59 21.02 8.46
CA LYS A 75 16.42 19.63 8.88
C LYS A 75 15.29 19.49 9.90
N GLN A 76 15.19 20.41 10.85
CA GLN A 76 14.10 20.40 11.82
C GLN A 76 12.75 20.66 11.15
N GLU A 77 12.71 21.63 10.24
CA GLU A 77 11.51 21.94 9.45
C GLU A 77 11.08 20.74 8.58
N LEU A 78 12.03 20.07 7.92
CA LEU A 78 11.76 18.88 7.12
C LEU A 78 11.21 17.74 7.98
N ILE A 79 11.77 17.49 9.16
CA ILE A 79 11.27 16.46 10.08
C ILE A 79 9.83 16.79 10.51
N ALA A 80 9.56 18.04 10.89
CA ALA A 80 8.22 18.48 11.26
C ALA A 80 7.23 18.27 10.10
N MET A 81 7.60 18.71 8.89
CA MET A 81 6.77 18.55 7.69
C MET A 81 6.52 17.09 7.35
N PHE A 82 7.53 16.22 7.49
CA PHE A 82 7.37 14.78 7.32
C PHE A 82 6.35 14.19 8.30
N HIS A 83 6.39 14.61 9.57
CA HIS A 83 5.43 14.14 10.56
C HIS A 83 4.01 14.61 10.24
N THR A 84 3.84 15.88 9.86
CA THR A 84 2.55 16.44 9.41
C THR A 84 2.01 15.69 8.20
N TRP A 85 2.79 15.55 7.14
CA TRP A 85 2.43 14.78 5.94
C TRP A 85 2.02 13.35 6.31
N ARG A 86 2.78 12.70 7.20
CA ARG A 86 2.50 11.32 7.61
C ARG A 86 1.15 11.22 8.33
N SER A 87 0.87 12.11 9.28
CA SER A 87 -0.37 12.07 10.06
C SER A 87 -1.60 12.53 9.28
N GLU A 88 -1.46 13.57 8.46
CA GLU A 88 -2.59 14.21 7.80
C GLU A 88 -2.93 13.58 6.45
N TYR A 89 -1.94 13.04 5.74
CA TYR A 89 -2.14 12.46 4.41
C TYR A 89 -1.92 10.95 4.40
N TRP A 90 -0.71 10.49 4.77
CA TRP A 90 -0.31 9.10 4.53
C TRP A 90 -1.09 8.08 5.37
N VAL A 91 -1.23 8.31 6.69
CA VAL A 91 -1.95 7.39 7.58
C VAL A 91 -3.43 7.26 7.21
N PRO A 92 -4.17 8.35 6.92
CA PRO A 92 -5.53 8.24 6.40
C PRO A 92 -5.61 7.49 5.07
N LEU A 93 -4.70 7.76 4.14
CA LEU A 93 -4.64 7.07 2.85
C LEU A 93 -4.43 5.56 3.04
N GLN A 94 -3.46 5.17 3.88
CA GLN A 94 -3.17 3.76 4.17
C GLN A 94 -4.37 3.07 4.83
N THR A 95 -4.99 3.71 5.83
CA THR A 95 -6.21 3.20 6.47
C THR A 95 -7.33 2.99 5.46
N ASN A 96 -7.52 3.93 4.54
CA ASN A 96 -8.53 3.81 3.49
C ASN A 96 -8.22 2.69 2.50
N GLN A 97 -6.95 2.47 2.15
CA GLN A 97 -6.53 1.35 1.30
C GLN A 97 -6.73 0.00 1.98
N GLU A 98 -6.37 -0.11 3.27
CA GLU A 98 -6.61 -1.29 4.10
C GLU A 98 -8.12 -1.57 4.22
N PHE A 99 -8.92 -0.53 4.49
CA PHE A 99 -10.37 -0.62 4.50
C PHE A 99 -10.93 -1.12 3.16
N ALA A 100 -10.52 -0.50 2.04
CA ALA A 100 -10.96 -0.89 0.71
C ALA A 100 -10.57 -2.33 0.36
N SER A 101 -9.42 -2.81 0.85
CA SER A 101 -8.98 -4.19 0.63
C SER A 101 -9.95 -5.23 1.22
N HIS A 102 -10.70 -4.90 2.28
CA HIS A 102 -11.76 -5.77 2.82
C HIS A 102 -12.95 -5.94 1.88
N PHE A 103 -13.21 -4.95 1.01
CA PHE A 103 -14.29 -4.97 0.02
C PHE A 103 -13.82 -5.39 -1.38
N ALA A 104 -12.50 -5.48 -1.59
CA ALA A 104 -11.95 -6.02 -2.81
C ALA A 104 -12.48 -7.45 -3.01
N ARG A 105 -13.21 -7.66 -4.12
CA ARG A 105 -13.93 -8.91 -4.39
C ARG A 105 -13.01 -10.12 -4.20
N PRO A 106 -13.53 -11.24 -3.67
CA PRO A 106 -12.73 -12.45 -3.51
C PRO A 106 -12.10 -12.83 -4.86
N ASN A 107 -10.78 -13.05 -4.82
CA ASN A 107 -9.94 -13.37 -5.97
C ASN A 107 -10.65 -14.32 -6.94
N ALA A 108 -10.53 -14.09 -8.25
CA ALA A 108 -11.16 -14.92 -9.28
C ALA A 108 -10.91 -16.44 -9.08
N TRP A 109 -9.77 -16.79 -8.48
CA TRP A 109 -9.43 -18.14 -8.02
C TRP A 109 -10.37 -18.72 -6.96
N VAL A 110 -10.80 -17.92 -5.98
CA VAL A 110 -11.78 -18.35 -4.96
C VAL A 110 -13.14 -18.61 -5.61
N ARG A 111 -13.53 -17.81 -6.60
CA ARG A 111 -14.76 -18.05 -7.39
C ARG A 111 -14.64 -19.35 -8.20
N LEU A 112 -13.51 -19.55 -8.88
CA LEU A 112 -13.24 -20.75 -9.66
C LEU A 112 -13.24 -22.02 -8.80
N VAL A 113 -12.56 -22.01 -7.64
CA VAL A 113 -12.57 -23.13 -6.69
C VAL A 113 -13.97 -23.40 -6.15
N ARG A 114 -14.74 -22.34 -5.87
CA ARG A 114 -16.15 -22.48 -5.46
C ARG A 114 -16.98 -23.16 -6.55
N ASP A 115 -16.80 -22.74 -7.80
CA ASP A 115 -17.57 -23.25 -8.93
C ASP A 115 -17.18 -24.70 -9.27
N ILE A 116 -15.88 -25.03 -9.23
CA ILE A 116 -15.39 -26.42 -9.34
C ILE A 116 -15.95 -27.28 -8.21
N ARG A 117 -15.93 -26.80 -6.95
CA ARG A 117 -16.48 -27.54 -5.80
C ARG A 117 -17.99 -27.78 -5.94
N MET A 118 -18.73 -26.80 -6.45
CA MET A 118 -20.17 -26.90 -6.68
C MET A 118 -20.48 -27.85 -7.85
N ALA A 119 -19.72 -27.77 -8.94
CA ALA A 119 -19.81 -28.69 -10.07
C ALA A 119 -19.49 -30.13 -9.64
N PHE A 120 -18.42 -30.34 -8.86
CA PHE A 120 -18.04 -31.65 -8.33
C PHE A 120 -19.12 -32.21 -7.40
N ARG A 121 -19.72 -31.40 -6.53
CA ARG A 121 -20.87 -31.83 -5.71
C ARG A 121 -22.07 -32.26 -6.56
N ARG A 122 -22.33 -31.56 -7.66
CA ARG A 122 -23.41 -31.90 -8.60
C ARG A 122 -23.12 -33.18 -9.37
N PHE A 123 -21.85 -33.48 -9.65
CA PHE A 123 -21.43 -34.73 -10.28
C PHE A 123 -21.41 -35.92 -9.32
N VAL A 124 -21.04 -35.71 -8.05
CA VAL A 124 -20.99 -36.77 -7.03
C VAL A 124 -22.39 -37.11 -6.50
N ARG A 125 -23.30 -36.13 -6.40
CA ARG A 125 -24.75 -36.39 -6.24
C ARG A 125 -25.37 -36.60 -7.62
N ARG A 126 -24.98 -37.67 -8.31
CA ARG A 126 -25.84 -38.21 -9.37
C ARG A 126 -27.02 -38.86 -8.64
N GLU A 127 -28.14 -38.16 -8.63
CA GLU A 127 -29.44 -38.72 -8.26
C GLU A 127 -29.58 -40.09 -8.92
N GLU A 128 -29.72 -41.14 -8.12
CA GLU A 128 -30.51 -42.30 -8.56
C GLU A 128 -31.83 -41.72 -9.07
N PRO A 129 -32.20 -41.95 -10.33
CA PRO A 129 -33.49 -41.50 -10.81
C PRO A 129 -34.53 -42.15 -9.90
N ALA A 130 -35.22 -41.34 -9.10
CA ALA A 130 -36.42 -41.78 -8.42
C ALA A 130 -37.34 -42.32 -9.51
N GLY A 131 -37.43 -43.64 -9.61
CA GLY A 131 -38.29 -44.31 -10.56
C GLY A 131 -39.68 -43.74 -10.37
N LEU A 132 -40.23 -43.16 -11.44
CA LEU A 132 -41.64 -42.84 -11.49
C LEU A 132 -42.40 -44.11 -11.11
N PRO A 133 -43.22 -44.12 -10.04
CA PRO A 133 -44.11 -45.25 -9.83
C PRO A 133 -44.96 -45.35 -11.09
N ALA A 134 -44.88 -46.52 -11.73
CA ALA A 134 -45.60 -46.86 -12.93
C ALA A 134 -47.06 -46.44 -12.78
N ALA A 135 -47.59 -45.89 -13.86
CA ALA A 135 -48.99 -45.58 -14.02
C ALA A 135 -49.82 -46.83 -13.70
N ASP A 136 -50.40 -46.86 -12.52
CA ASP A 136 -51.53 -47.70 -12.16
C ASP A 136 -52.26 -47.03 -11.00
N VAL A 137 -53.58 -47.20 -10.96
CA VAL A 137 -54.55 -46.54 -10.06
C VAL A 137 -55.08 -45.18 -10.56
N LEU A 138 -55.45 -45.12 -11.83
CA LEU A 138 -56.69 -44.44 -12.22
C LEU A 138 -57.86 -45.40 -11.97
N ALA A 139 -58.29 -45.53 -10.72
CA ALA A 139 -59.56 -46.15 -10.39
C ALA A 139 -60.66 -45.07 -10.44
N PRO A 140 -61.77 -45.28 -11.16
CA PRO A 140 -62.86 -44.31 -11.21
C PRO A 140 -63.52 -44.19 -9.83
N ARG A 141 -63.42 -43.01 -9.24
CA ARG A 141 -64.12 -42.65 -8.00
C ARG A 141 -65.62 -42.59 -8.32
N ARG A 142 -66.37 -43.62 -7.90
CA ARG A 142 -67.85 -43.60 -7.92
C ARG A 142 -68.33 -42.37 -7.13
N ALA A 143 -69.12 -41.53 -7.79
CA ALA A 143 -69.91 -40.51 -7.13
C ALA A 143 -70.98 -41.20 -6.27
N THR A 144 -71.00 -40.91 -4.98
CA THR A 144 -72.19 -41.11 -4.15
C THR A 144 -72.84 -39.73 -3.97
N ALA A 145 -74.10 -39.66 -4.41
CA ALA A 145 -74.97 -38.50 -4.35
C ALA A 145 -75.29 -38.11 -2.90
N ALA A 146 -75.67 -36.84 -2.77
CA ALA A 146 -76.18 -36.21 -1.57
C ALA A 146 -77.50 -36.83 -1.10
N GLU A 147 -77.68 -36.87 0.21
CA GLU A 147 -78.94 -36.63 0.93
C GLU A 147 -78.63 -36.03 2.30
#